data_AF-A0AAN8IVE1-F1
#
_entry.id   AF-A0AAN8IVE1-F1
#
_cell.length_a   1.000
_cell.length_b   1.000
_cell.length_c   1.000
_cell.angle_alpha   90.00
_cell.angle_beta   90.00
_cell.angle_gamma   90.00
#
_symmetry.space_group_name_H-M   'P 1'
#
loop_
_entity.id
_entity.type
_entity.pdbx_description
1 polymer ?
#
loop_
_entity_poly.entity_id
_entity_poly.type
_entity_poly.pdbx_seq_one_letter_code
_entity_poly.pdbx_strand_id
1 'polypeptide(L)'
;MVPEYYDYIEYPIDLRTMSERLRAKYYVHQHLFIADLCRMFANCYSFNGVDTEYYRCGYRLNKLALELVTKYFPSSSLRPTLPDLKPGLDVST
;
A
#
# COMPACT_ATOMS: atom_id res chain seq x y z
N MET A 1 -15.23 -10.97 -4.16
CA MET A 1 -15.21 -9.71 -3.39
C MET A 1 -15.61 -10.04 -1.96
N VAL A 2 -14.98 -9.43 -0.97
CA VAL A 2 -15.42 -9.56 0.43
C VAL A 2 -16.54 -8.54 0.61
N PRO A 3 -17.79 -8.97 0.91
CA PRO A 3 -18.96 -8.08 0.93
C PRO A 3 -18.76 -6.83 1.79
N GLU A 4 -18.07 -6.98 2.92
CA GLU A 4 -17.88 -5.95 3.94
C GLU A 4 -16.72 -4.99 3.63
N TYR A 5 -15.96 -5.22 2.55
CA TYR A 5 -14.77 -4.41 2.24
C TYR A 5 -15.11 -2.94 2.02
N TYR A 6 -16.17 -2.67 1.25
CA TYR A 6 -16.58 -1.31 0.92
C TYR A 6 -17.34 -0.61 2.05
N ASP A 7 -17.78 -1.36 3.06
CA ASP A 7 -18.38 -0.80 4.28
C ASP A 7 -17.29 -0.33 5.25
N TYR A 8 -16.12 -0.98 5.22
CA TYR A 8 -15.01 -0.68 6.13
C TYR A 8 -13.92 0.23 5.52
N ILE A 9 -13.68 0.12 4.21
CA ILE A 9 -12.67 0.90 3.48
C ILE A 9 -13.34 2.04 2.71
N GLU A 10 -13.26 3.24 3.27
CA GLU A 10 -13.89 4.46 2.74
C GLU A 10 -13.33 4.89 1.37
N TYR A 11 -12.02 4.73 1.17
CA TYR A 11 -11.35 5.13 -0.07
C TYR A 11 -10.56 3.95 -0.64
N PRO A 12 -11.19 3.04 -1.40
CA PRO A 12 -10.51 1.94 -2.08
C PRO A 12 -9.48 2.43 -3.10
N ILE A 13 -8.39 1.67 -3.27
CA ILE A 13 -7.38 1.87 -4.31
C ILE A 13 -6.61 0.57 -4.49
N ASP A 14 -6.12 0.36 -5.71
CA ASP A 14 -5.30 -0.77 -6.10
C ASP A 14 -4.35 -0.36 -7.23
N LEU A 15 -3.38 -1.22 -7.55
CA LEU A 15 -2.38 -0.93 -8.58
C LEU A 15 -2.94 -0.81 -10.00
N ARG A 16 -4.06 -1.47 -10.32
CA ARG A 16 -4.72 -1.33 -11.63
C ARG A 16 -5.31 0.07 -11.75
N THR A 17 -6.06 0.51 -10.74
CA THR A 17 -6.62 1.86 -10.67
C THR A 17 -5.50 2.92 -10.72
N MET A 18 -4.40 2.72 -9.99
CA MET A 18 -3.24 3.62 -10.05
C MET A 18 -2.60 3.62 -11.45
N SER A 19 -2.48 2.47 -12.10
CA SER A 19 -1.95 2.36 -13.47
C SER A 19 -2.83 3.11 -14.48
N GLU A 20 -4.16 3.01 -14.35
CA GLU A 20 -5.11 3.76 -15.17
C GLU A 20 -5.01 5.27 -14.93
N ARG A 21 -4.94 5.71 -13.68
CA ARG A 21 -4.71 7.12 -13.30
C ARG A 21 -3.41 7.66 -13.89
N LEU A 22 -2.34 6.87 -13.85
CA LEU A 22 -1.05 7.25 -14.45
C LEU A 22 -1.19 7.46 -15.97
N ARG A 23 -1.83 6.52 -16.69
CA ARG A 23 -2.07 6.65 -18.14
C ARG A 23 -2.96 7.84 -18.48
N ALA A 24 -3.94 8.14 -17.62
CA ALA A 24 -4.83 9.28 -17.75
C ALA A 24 -4.18 10.63 -17.35
N LYS A 25 -2.89 10.65 -17.01
CA LYS A 25 -2.16 11.85 -16.55
C LYS A 25 -2.77 12.50 -15.29
N TYR A 26 -3.47 11.71 -14.46
CA TYR A 26 -4.07 12.19 -13.21
C TYR A 26 -3.01 12.63 -12.20
N TYR A 27 -1.86 11.94 -12.15
CA TYR A 27 -0.76 12.27 -11.25
C TYR A 27 0.08 13.44 -11.79
N VAL A 28 -0.51 14.64 -11.78
CA VAL A 28 0.16 15.89 -12.20
C VAL A 28 1.32 16.29 -11.29
N HIS A 29 1.40 15.67 -10.10
CA HIS A 29 2.50 15.85 -9.17
C HIS A 29 2.76 14.52 -8.44
N GLN A 30 4.04 14.20 -8.19
CA GLN A 30 4.46 12.93 -7.59
C GLN A 30 3.80 12.63 -6.24
N HIS A 31 3.44 13.67 -5.49
CA HIS A 31 2.75 13.53 -4.20
C HIS A 31 1.41 12.78 -4.31
N LEU A 32 0.69 12.88 -5.44
CA LEU A 32 -0.61 12.24 -5.64
C LEU A 32 -0.42 10.73 -5.83
N PHE A 33 0.62 10.36 -6.58
CA PHE A 33 0.99 8.96 -6.78
C PHE A 33 1.43 8.32 -5.46
N ILE A 34 2.30 9.00 -4.70
CA ILE A 34 2.78 8.48 -3.41
C ILE A 34 1.64 8.42 -2.39
N ALA A 35 0.71 9.39 -2.39
CA ALA A 35 -0.47 9.35 -1.52
C ALA A 35 -1.37 8.14 -1.81
N ASP A 36 -1.66 7.85 -3.08
CA ASP A 36 -2.42 6.65 -3.47
C ASP A 36 -1.68 5.36 -3.08
N LEU A 37 -0.35 5.34 -3.22
CA LEU A 37 0.47 4.21 -2.82
C LEU A 37 0.42 3.97 -1.30
N CYS A 38 0.54 5.03 -0.49
CA CYS A 38 0.39 4.95 0.96
C CYS A 38 -1.00 4.48 1.37
N ARG A 39 -2.05 5.01 0.72
CA ARG A 39 -3.45 4.62 0.97
C ARG A 39 -3.71 3.15 0.64
N MET A 40 -3.10 2.63 -0.43
CA MET A 40 -3.20 1.21 -0.78
C MET A 40 -2.68 0.32 0.36
N PHE A 41 -1.52 0.64 0.93
CA PHE A 41 -0.97 -0.11 2.06
C PHE A 41 -1.77 0.10 3.34
N ALA A 42 -2.22 1.32 3.62
CA ALA A 42 -3.08 1.60 4.78
C ALA A 42 -4.35 0.76 4.74
N ASN A 43 -5.07 0.75 3.61
CA ASN A 43 -6.27 -0.08 3.43
C ASN A 43 -5.96 -1.57 3.58
N CYS A 44 -4.80 -2.03 3.09
CA CYS A 44 -4.38 -3.41 3.24
C CYS A 44 -4.25 -3.79 4.73
N TYR A 45 -3.57 -2.97 5.54
CA TYR A 45 -3.37 -3.28 6.96
C TYR A 45 -4.58 -3.02 7.84
N SER A 46 -5.45 -2.07 7.46
CA SER A 46 -6.70 -1.82 8.18
C SER A 46 -7.69 -2.96 8.02
N PHE A 47 -7.77 -3.57 6.83
CA PHE A 47 -8.75 -4.61 6.53
C PHE A 47 -8.26 -6.03 6.82
N ASN A 48 -6.99 -6.33 6.51
CA ASN A 48 -6.47 -7.69 6.61
C ASN A 48 -5.83 -7.92 7.98
N GLY A 49 -6.15 -9.03 8.63
CA GLY A 49 -5.48 -9.45 9.85
C GLY A 49 -4.00 -9.77 9.62
N VAL A 50 -3.15 -9.50 10.61
CA VAL A 50 -1.68 -9.69 10.55
C VAL A 50 -1.23 -11.08 10.08
N ASP A 51 -1.98 -12.11 10.44
CA ASP A 51 -1.63 -13.51 10.15
C ASP A 51 -1.95 -13.93 8.71
N THR A 52 -2.73 -13.13 7.98
CA THR A 52 -3.18 -13.45 6.62
C THR A 52 -2.07 -13.29 5.59
N GLU A 53 -2.13 -14.09 4.51
CA GLU A 53 -1.19 -13.97 3.38
C GLU A 53 -1.27 -12.59 2.71
N TYR A 54 -2.45 -11.95 2.73
CA TYR A 54 -2.66 -10.60 2.20
C TYR A 54 -1.85 -9.56 2.96
N TYR A 55 -1.86 -9.62 4.30
CA TYR A 55 -1.05 -8.73 5.14
C TYR A 55 0.45 -8.98 4.91
N ARG A 56 0.89 -10.25 4.86
CA ARG A 56 2.29 -10.64 4.58
C ARG A 56 2.77 -10.15 3.21
N CYS A 57 1.96 -10.32 2.16
CA CYS A 57 2.23 -9.80 0.83
C CYS A 57 2.30 -8.27 0.82
N GLY A 58 1.31 -7.61 1.44
CA GLY A 58 1.27 -6.15 1.56
C GLY A 58 2.49 -5.59 2.28
N TYR A 59 2.95 -6.25 3.35
CA TYR A 59 4.17 -5.88 4.07
C TYR A 59 5.42 -5.98 3.20
N ARG A 60 5.62 -7.11 2.48
CA ARG A 60 6.75 -7.30 1.57
C ARG A 60 6.77 -6.25 0.46
N LEU A 61 5.61 -5.98 -0.15
CA LEU A 61 5.49 -4.98 -1.21
C LEU A 61 5.72 -3.56 -0.69
N ASN A 62 5.23 -3.23 0.52
CA ASN A 62 5.46 -1.93 1.15
C ASN A 62 6.94 -1.69 1.43
N LYS A 63 7.68 -2.71 1.89
CA LYS A 63 9.13 -2.61 2.09
C LYS A 63 9.84 -2.22 0.78
N LEU A 64 9.52 -2.92 -0.32
CA LEU A 64 10.07 -2.58 -1.64
C LEU A 64 9.64 -1.17 -2.09
N ALA A 65 8.38 -0.81 -1.87
CA ALA A 65 7.85 0.50 -2.22
C ALA A 65 8.56 1.63 -1.45
N LEU A 66 8.82 1.45 -0.16
CA LEU A 66 9.58 2.39 0.67
C LEU A 66 11.01 2.55 0.14
N GLU A 67 11.69 1.45 -0.20
CA GLU A 67 13.04 1.50 -0.80
C GLU A 67 13.03 2.28 -2.12
N LEU A 68 12.08 1.98 -3.01
CA LEU A 68 11.95 2.66 -4.31
C LEU A 68 11.57 4.14 -4.16
N VAL A 69 10.62 4.47 -3.28
CA VAL A 69 10.21 5.87 -3.05
C VAL A 69 11.36 6.67 -2.48
N THR A 70 12.11 6.10 -1.52
CA THR A 70 13.29 6.75 -0.95
C THR A 70 14.37 7.01 -2.02
N LYS A 71 14.58 6.03 -2.92
CA LYS A 71 15.58 6.13 -3.99
C LYS A 71 15.21 7.13 -5.08
N TYR A 72 13.97 7.09 -5.56
CA TYR A 72 13.55 7.86 -6.74
C TYR A 72 12.89 9.20 -6.40
N PHE A 73 12.40 9.37 -5.16
CA PHE A 73 11.80 10.61 -4.65
C PHE A 73 12.46 11.07 -3.33
N PRO A 74 13.79 11.27 -3.30
CA PRO A 74 14.53 11.52 -2.07
C PRO A 74 14.11 12.80 -1.31
N SER A 75 13.56 13.79 -2.02
CA SER A 75 13.06 15.04 -1.43
C SER A 75 11.58 14.99 -1.04
N SER A 76 10.89 13.87 -1.29
CA SER A 76 9.49 13.74 -0.91
C SER A 76 9.35 13.67 0.61
N SER A 77 8.44 14.47 1.16
CA SER A 77 8.01 14.35 2.56
C SER A 77 7.05 13.17 2.79
N LEU A 78 6.44 12.65 1.71
CA LEU A 78 5.57 11.48 1.74
C LEU A 78 6.34 10.23 1.36
N ARG A 79 6.09 9.15 2.10
CA ARG A 79 6.62 7.80 1.84
C ARG A 79 5.71 6.75 2.48
N PRO A 80 5.63 5.54 1.92
CA PRO A 80 5.01 4.42 2.60
C PRO A 80 5.68 4.16 3.94
N THR A 81 4.90 3.78 4.95
CA THR A 81 5.42 3.39 6.26
C THR A 81 5.05 1.93 6.52
N LEU A 82 6.01 1.17 7.04
CA LEU A 82 5.71 -0.19 7.51
C LEU A 82 4.87 -0.10 8.79
N PRO A 83 3.90 -1.00 8.99
CA PRO A 83 3.14 -1.06 10.23
C PRO A 83 4.02 -1.54 11.38
N ASP A 84 3.74 -1.09 12.60
CA ASP A 84 4.45 -1.52 13.81
C ASP A 84 4.31 -3.03 14.03
N LEU A 85 3.11 -3.55 13.74
CA LEU A 85 2.82 -4.96 13.79
C LEU A 85 3.43 -5.67 12.58
N LYS A 86 4.55 -6.35 12.82
CA LYS A 86 5.20 -7.19 11.82
C LYS A 86 4.38 -8.47 11.65
N PRO A 87 4.19 -8.96 10.41
CA PRO A 87 3.66 -10.29 10.20
C PRO A 87 4.54 -11.29 10.96
N GLY A 88 3.91 -12.20 11.70
CA GLY A 88 4.62 -13.16 12.55
C GLY A 88 5.75 -13.84 11.77
N LEU A 89 6.98 -13.66 12.27
CA LEU A 89 8.05 -14.61 12.00
C LEU A 89 7.67 -15.90 12.74
N ASP A 90 7.51 -16.96 11.94
CA ASP A 90 7.56 -18.39 12.28
C ASP A 90 6.23 -19.15 12.49
N VAL A 91 5.98 -20.21 11.70
CA VAL A 91 5.90 -21.63 12.15
C VAL A 91 6.05 -22.57 10.93
N SER A 92 7.21 -23.23 10.85
CA SER A 92 7.52 -24.50 10.16
C SER A 92 7.69 -24.59 8.63
N THR A 93 8.88 -25.11 8.28
CA THR A 93 9.38 -25.70 7.01
C THR A 93 10.01 -24.77 5.97
#